data_AF-A0A1G4TLN4-F1
#
_entry.id   AF-A0A1G4TLN4-F1
#
_cell.length_a   1.000
_cell.length_b   1.000
_cell.length_c   1.000
_cell.angle_alpha   90.00
_cell.angle_beta   90.00
_cell.angle_gamma   90.00
#
_symmetry.space_group_name_H-M   'P 1'
#
loop_
_entity.id
_entity.type
_entity.pdbx_description
1 polymer ?
#
loop_
_entity_poly.entity_id
_entity_poly.type
_entity_poly.pdbx_seq_one_letter_code
_entity_poly.pdbx_strand_id
1 'polypeptide(L)'
;MKLEKFGDGLITKTMAVSSKIDPKRSTVVAIDSLTHELRFVPSVFQNDADGSTTVLIKHQTNEMYMVISYNRTFHDAVGHWAQQSIEHLASKLIVNGVGADAFYPDGKVTRAEFAALLVRAAGLKGGSPSSAFKDVQAGDWFAGAVQTAKERGWVDGMEDGTFHPHAEVTREQMAVMVERFMEHVGAKHQAKQADLGGRFADAKDVSAWAQSAMERLVASKLMEGVALDKLAPKETTTRAQTAMILERFLRHAKLINE
;
A
#
# COMPACT_ATOMS: atom_id res chain seq x y z
N MET A 1 -22.58 -2.60 -24.38
CA MET A 1 -21.50 -1.68 -23.95
C MET A 1 -21.24 -1.94 -22.49
N LYS A 2 -20.11 -2.55 -22.13
CA LYS A 2 -19.74 -2.81 -20.72
C LYS A 2 -18.87 -1.63 -20.29
N LEU A 3 -19.29 -0.87 -19.28
CA LEU A 3 -18.39 0.11 -18.66
C LEU A 3 -17.28 -0.67 -17.93
N GLU A 4 -16.06 -0.56 -18.42
CA GLU A 4 -14.90 -1.29 -17.85
C GLU A 4 -14.15 -0.46 -16.80
N LYS A 5 -14.21 0.87 -16.88
CA LYS A 5 -13.56 1.82 -15.96
C LYS A 5 -14.46 3.02 -15.70
N PHE A 6 -14.40 3.56 -14.49
CA PHE A 6 -15.23 4.70 -14.04
C PHE A 6 -14.46 6.03 -13.89
N GLY A 7 -13.24 6.12 -14.43
CA GLY A 7 -12.32 7.26 -14.28
C GLY A 7 -11.17 6.97 -13.31
N ASP A 8 -10.44 8.01 -12.91
CA ASP A 8 -9.24 7.87 -12.07
C ASP A 8 -9.55 7.83 -10.55
N GLY A 9 -10.77 8.19 -10.16
CA GLY A 9 -11.23 8.15 -8.77
C GLY A 9 -11.84 6.81 -8.36
N LEU A 10 -11.87 6.53 -7.06
CA LEU A 10 -12.57 5.36 -6.50
C LEU A 10 -14.08 5.61 -6.44
N ILE A 11 -14.87 4.63 -6.89
CA ILE A 11 -16.31 4.56 -6.67
C ILE A 11 -16.59 3.59 -5.53
N THR A 12 -17.65 3.85 -4.76
CA THR A 12 -18.12 2.95 -3.71
C THR A 12 -19.32 2.15 -4.17
N LYS A 13 -19.21 0.82 -4.09
CA LYS A 13 -20.32 -0.14 -4.24
C LYS A 13 -20.59 -0.78 -2.89
N THR A 14 -21.87 -0.92 -2.56
CA THR A 14 -22.31 -1.56 -1.32
C THR A 14 -22.71 -3.01 -1.57
N MET A 15 -22.34 -3.89 -0.64
CA MET A 15 -22.77 -5.27 -0.60
C MET A 15 -23.23 -5.60 0.83
N ALA A 16 -24.45 -6.12 0.96
CA ALA A 16 -24.97 -6.57 2.26
C ALA A 16 -24.65 -8.05 2.46
N VAL A 17 -24.19 -8.40 3.66
CA VAL A 17 -23.95 -9.77 4.10
C VAL A 17 -24.80 -10.03 5.33
N SER A 18 -25.58 -11.12 5.34
CA SER A 18 -26.55 -11.43 6.40
C SER A 18 -25.94 -11.89 7.73
N SER A 19 -24.63 -11.72 7.91
CA SER A 19 -23.90 -12.14 9.09
C SER A 19 -22.84 -11.11 9.47
N LYS A 20 -22.48 -11.08 10.76
CA LYS A 20 -21.37 -10.29 11.28
C LYS A 20 -20.04 -10.76 10.69
N ILE A 21 -19.22 -9.83 10.23
CA ILE A 21 -17.88 -10.12 9.69
C ILE A 21 -16.81 -9.49 10.59
N ASP A 22 -15.73 -10.23 10.83
CA ASP A 22 -14.50 -9.71 11.44
C ASP A 22 -13.63 -9.02 10.37
N PRO A 23 -13.49 -7.68 10.39
CA PRO A 23 -12.73 -6.94 9.38
C PRO A 23 -11.22 -7.25 9.41
N LYS A 24 -10.71 -7.75 10.55
CA LYS A 24 -9.28 -8.07 10.73
C LYS A 24 -8.84 -9.27 9.91
N ARG A 25 -9.77 -10.21 9.67
CA ARG A 25 -9.51 -11.48 8.97
C ARG A 25 -10.31 -11.61 7.68
N SER A 26 -10.93 -10.53 7.24
CA SER A 26 -11.78 -10.54 6.06
C SER A 26 -11.38 -9.45 5.09
N THR A 27 -11.58 -9.73 3.81
CA THR A 27 -11.31 -8.80 2.74
C THR A 27 -12.23 -9.04 1.56
N VAL A 28 -12.38 -8.03 0.71
CA VAL A 28 -13.03 -8.19 -0.59
C VAL A 28 -11.97 -8.51 -1.61
N VAL A 29 -12.23 -9.52 -2.44
CA VAL A 29 -11.37 -9.88 -3.57
C VAL A 29 -12.13 -9.75 -4.89
N ALA A 30 -11.40 -9.30 -5.91
CA ALA A 30 -11.78 -9.50 -7.30
C ALA A 30 -11.17 -10.82 -7.78
N ILE A 31 -11.91 -11.56 -8.59
CA ILE A 31 -11.45 -12.81 -9.20
C ILE A 31 -11.13 -12.55 -10.66
N ASP A 32 -9.90 -12.83 -11.07
CA ASP A 32 -9.56 -12.83 -12.49
C ASP A 32 -10.27 -14.01 -13.18
N SER A 33 -11.08 -13.72 -14.21
CA SER A 33 -11.87 -14.76 -14.88
C SER A 33 -11.05 -15.75 -15.71
N LEU A 34 -9.78 -15.43 -16.01
CA LEU A 34 -8.89 -16.26 -16.81
C LEU A 34 -7.90 -17.02 -15.91
N THR A 35 -7.27 -16.34 -14.95
CA THR A 35 -6.24 -16.95 -14.10
C THR A 35 -6.79 -17.50 -12.78
N HIS A 36 -8.03 -17.16 -12.43
CA HIS A 36 -8.63 -17.42 -11.11
C HIS A 36 -7.87 -16.81 -9.93
N GLU A 37 -6.92 -15.91 -10.20
CA GLU A 37 -6.17 -15.23 -9.16
C GLU A 37 -7.09 -14.29 -8.37
N LEU A 38 -6.93 -14.34 -7.05
CA LEU A 38 -7.60 -13.44 -6.13
C LEU A 38 -6.76 -12.19 -5.97
N ARG A 39 -7.41 -11.03 -6.09
CA ARG A 39 -6.78 -9.74 -5.91
C ARG A 39 -7.51 -8.94 -4.88
N PHE A 40 -6.77 -8.35 -3.94
CA PHE A 40 -7.29 -7.38 -2.99
C PHE A 40 -8.12 -6.30 -3.68
N VAL A 41 -9.24 -5.93 -3.06
CA VAL A 41 -10.05 -4.76 -3.41
C VAL A 41 -10.26 -3.95 -2.13
N PRO A 42 -9.89 -2.66 -2.11
CA PRO A 42 -10.14 -1.78 -0.99
C PRO A 42 -11.59 -1.86 -0.51
N SER A 43 -11.80 -2.09 0.79
CA SER A 43 -13.12 -2.28 1.35
C SER A 43 -13.16 -1.99 2.85
N VAL A 44 -14.30 -1.46 3.32
CA VAL A 44 -14.60 -1.28 4.75
C VAL A 44 -15.83 -2.09 5.13
N PHE A 45 -15.78 -2.77 6.27
CA PHE A 45 -16.86 -3.59 6.82
C PHE A 45 -17.54 -2.83 7.96
N GLN A 46 -18.86 -2.64 7.87
CA GLN A 46 -19.69 -1.98 8.88
C GLN A 46 -20.68 -3.01 9.43
N ASN A 47 -20.45 -3.49 10.65
CA ASN A 47 -21.37 -4.40 11.32
C ASN A 47 -22.61 -3.61 11.78
N ASP A 48 -23.76 -4.03 11.31
CA ASP A 48 -25.05 -3.38 11.55
C ASP A 48 -25.69 -3.89 12.85
N ALA A 49 -26.64 -3.12 13.40
CA ALA A 49 -27.30 -3.43 14.67
C ALA A 49 -28.13 -4.73 14.64
N ASP A 50 -28.56 -5.15 13.45
CA ASP A 50 -29.33 -6.38 13.21
C ASP A 50 -28.45 -7.64 13.09
N GLY A 51 -27.13 -7.49 13.23
CA GLY A 51 -26.17 -8.58 13.11
C GLY A 51 -25.72 -8.87 11.68
N SER A 52 -26.17 -8.10 10.69
CA SER A 52 -25.66 -8.12 9.33
C SER A 52 -24.40 -7.25 9.19
N THR A 53 -23.77 -7.27 8.01
CA THR A 53 -22.63 -6.42 7.67
C THR A 53 -22.86 -5.73 6.33
N THR A 54 -22.74 -4.41 6.34
CA THR A 54 -22.61 -3.58 5.14
C THR A 54 -21.14 -3.47 4.72
N VAL A 55 -20.82 -3.97 3.52
CA VAL A 55 -19.47 -3.92 2.94
C VAL A 55 -19.41 -2.80 1.91
N LEU A 56 -18.56 -1.80 2.18
CA LEU A 56 -18.29 -0.67 1.29
C LEU A 56 -17.06 -0.98 0.44
N ILE A 57 -17.27 -1.43 -0.80
CA ILE A 57 -16.22 -1.79 -1.76
C ILE A 57 -15.80 -0.53 -2.52
N LYS A 58 -14.52 -0.18 -2.46
CA LYS A 58 -13.94 0.95 -3.18
C LYS A 58 -13.17 0.43 -4.39
N HIS A 59 -13.65 0.74 -5.60
CA HIS A 59 -13.13 0.16 -6.82
C HIS A 59 -13.15 1.13 -8.01
N GLN A 60 -12.45 0.79 -9.09
CA GLN A 60 -12.38 1.57 -10.33
C GLN A 60 -12.91 0.82 -11.56
N THR A 61 -13.12 -0.49 -11.43
CA THR A 61 -13.47 -1.42 -12.50
C THR A 61 -14.78 -2.13 -12.19
N ASN A 62 -15.43 -2.73 -13.19
CA ASN A 62 -16.65 -3.51 -12.99
C ASN A 62 -16.34 -5.02 -12.99
N GLU A 63 -15.81 -5.51 -11.87
CA GLU A 63 -15.44 -6.92 -11.66
C GLU A 63 -16.42 -7.64 -10.73
N MET A 64 -16.32 -8.98 -10.70
CA MET A 64 -16.98 -9.82 -9.71
C MET A 64 -16.22 -9.72 -8.39
N TYR A 65 -16.94 -9.43 -7.31
CA TYR A 65 -16.38 -9.28 -5.97
C TYR A 65 -16.89 -10.35 -5.03
N MET A 66 -16.04 -10.82 -4.13
CA MET A 66 -16.37 -11.80 -3.09
C MET A 66 -15.78 -11.35 -1.75
N VAL A 67 -16.51 -11.57 -0.65
CA VAL A 67 -15.92 -11.51 0.69
C VAL A 67 -15.28 -12.85 0.98
N ILE A 68 -14.01 -12.84 1.35
CA ILE A 68 -13.33 -14.00 1.88
C ILE A 68 -12.89 -13.73 3.32
N SER A 69 -12.81 -14.79 4.12
CA SER A 69 -12.05 -14.78 5.35
C SER A 69 -10.77 -15.59 5.16
N TYR A 70 -9.64 -14.97 5.44
CA TYR A 70 -8.33 -15.57 5.28
C TYR A 70 -7.45 -15.09 6.44
N ASN A 71 -6.92 -16.03 7.21
CA ASN A 71 -6.05 -15.73 8.34
C ASN A 71 -4.64 -16.21 8.03
N ARG A 72 -3.73 -15.28 7.76
CA ARG A 72 -2.36 -15.58 7.40
C ARG A 72 -1.40 -15.22 8.52
N THR A 73 -0.61 -16.21 8.95
CA THR A 73 0.44 -16.07 9.97
C THR A 73 1.80 -16.47 9.40
N PHE A 74 2.88 -16.02 10.05
CA PHE A 74 4.26 -16.35 9.67
C PHE A 74 5.08 -16.66 10.91
N HIS A 75 5.89 -17.71 10.87
CA HIS A 75 6.62 -18.17 12.05
C HIS A 75 7.66 -17.13 12.53
N ASP A 76 8.32 -16.46 11.59
CA ASP A 76 9.34 -15.43 11.81
C ASP A 76 8.75 -14.05 12.17
N ALA A 77 7.43 -13.91 12.09
CA ALA A 77 6.72 -12.73 12.60
C ALA A 77 6.26 -12.91 14.05
N VAL A 78 6.25 -14.12 14.61
CA VAL A 78 5.76 -14.37 15.98
C VAL A 78 6.62 -13.63 17.00
N GLY A 79 5.99 -12.74 17.78
CA GLY A 79 6.68 -11.90 18.78
C GLY A 79 7.41 -10.69 18.18
N HIS A 80 7.42 -10.53 16.85
CA HIS A 80 7.97 -9.36 16.20
C HIS A 80 7.05 -8.15 16.40
N TRP A 81 7.59 -6.95 16.60
CA TRP A 81 6.81 -5.73 16.86
C TRP A 81 5.80 -5.39 15.74
N ALA A 82 6.09 -5.83 14.52
CA ALA A 82 5.24 -5.64 13.34
C ALA A 82 4.27 -6.79 13.06
N GLN A 83 4.20 -7.82 13.92
CA GLN A 83 3.43 -9.04 13.67
C GLN A 83 1.99 -8.73 13.24
N GLN A 84 1.28 -7.92 14.02
CA GLN A 84 -0.12 -7.58 13.74
C GLN A 84 -0.28 -6.94 12.36
N SER A 85 0.55 -5.96 12.02
CA SER A 85 0.49 -5.28 10.72
C SER A 85 0.79 -6.23 9.56
N ILE A 86 1.79 -7.11 9.73
CA ILE A 86 2.18 -8.10 8.74
C ILE A 86 1.03 -9.06 8.47
N GLU A 87 0.50 -9.69 9.52
CA GLU A 87 -0.57 -10.68 9.41
C GLU A 87 -1.87 -10.06 8.89
N HIS A 88 -2.18 -8.83 9.30
CA HIS A 88 -3.37 -8.12 8.85
C HIS A 88 -3.30 -7.81 7.35
N LEU A 89 -2.18 -7.28 6.84
CA LEU A 89 -2.04 -7.02 5.41
C LEU A 89 -1.92 -8.30 4.58
N ALA A 90 -1.34 -9.36 5.14
CA ALA A 90 -1.26 -10.66 4.46
C ALA A 90 -2.63 -11.33 4.35
N SER A 91 -3.43 -11.22 5.41
CA SER A 91 -4.83 -11.67 5.44
C SER A 91 -5.72 -10.92 4.43
N LYS A 92 -5.31 -9.72 4.01
CA LYS A 92 -5.94 -8.94 2.93
C LYS A 92 -5.34 -9.18 1.54
N LEU A 93 -4.38 -10.10 1.40
CA LEU A 93 -3.65 -10.35 0.15
C LEU A 93 -2.86 -9.13 -0.36
N ILE A 94 -2.43 -8.22 0.53
CA ILE A 94 -1.66 -7.01 0.17
C ILE A 94 -0.16 -7.29 0.27
N VAL A 95 0.29 -8.02 1.30
CA VAL A 95 1.69 -8.46 1.43
C VAL A 95 1.77 -9.97 1.34
N ASN A 96 2.85 -10.47 0.74
CA ASN A 96 3.10 -11.89 0.58
C ASN A 96 4.34 -12.29 1.38
N GLY A 97 4.35 -13.52 1.89
CA GLY A 97 5.55 -14.12 2.47
C GLY A 97 6.56 -14.57 1.42
N VAL A 98 7.68 -15.10 1.91
CA VAL A 98 8.68 -15.79 1.12
C VAL A 98 8.51 -17.28 1.38
N GLY A 99 8.13 -18.04 0.36
CA GLY A 99 7.81 -19.46 0.51
C GLY A 99 6.51 -19.69 1.31
N ALA A 100 6.44 -20.81 2.03
CA ALA A 100 5.20 -21.30 2.62
C ALA A 100 4.84 -20.66 3.96
N ASP A 101 5.81 -20.22 4.77
CA ASP A 101 5.61 -19.91 6.20
C ASP A 101 6.46 -18.76 6.77
N ALA A 102 7.30 -18.10 5.95
CA ALA A 102 8.15 -17.00 6.36
C ALA A 102 7.73 -15.65 5.74
N PHE A 103 7.97 -14.55 6.44
CA PHE A 103 7.73 -13.19 5.93
C PHE A 103 9.01 -12.41 5.64
N TYR A 104 10.10 -12.69 6.36
CA TYR A 104 11.35 -11.92 6.42
C TYR A 104 11.12 -10.46 6.84
N PRO A 105 10.71 -10.18 8.10
CA PRO A 105 10.35 -8.84 8.56
C PRO A 105 11.47 -7.79 8.39
N ASP A 106 12.72 -8.18 8.64
CA ASP A 106 13.88 -7.29 8.54
C ASP A 106 14.51 -7.22 7.14
N GLY A 107 13.98 -7.99 6.19
CA GLY A 107 14.39 -7.92 4.79
C GLY A 107 14.18 -6.52 4.23
N LYS A 108 15.10 -6.08 3.37
CA LYS A 108 15.01 -4.78 2.69
C LYS A 108 14.00 -4.84 1.55
N VAL A 109 13.43 -3.69 1.22
CA VAL A 109 12.43 -3.55 0.16
C VAL A 109 13.01 -2.76 -0.99
N THR A 110 12.90 -3.26 -2.21
CA THR A 110 13.33 -2.53 -3.40
C THR A 110 12.28 -1.52 -3.88
N ARG A 111 12.69 -0.56 -4.70
CA ARG A 111 11.77 0.40 -5.34
C ARG A 111 10.68 -0.28 -6.14
N ALA A 112 11.01 -1.35 -6.88
CA ALA A 112 10.02 -2.11 -7.65
C ALA A 112 9.04 -2.89 -6.76
N GLU A 113 9.53 -3.50 -5.68
CA GLU A 113 8.67 -4.17 -4.71
C GLU A 113 7.70 -3.20 -4.06
N PHE A 114 8.17 -2.01 -3.70
CA PHE A 114 7.30 -1.01 -3.10
C PHE A 114 6.27 -0.47 -4.09
N ALA A 115 6.64 -0.21 -5.35
CA ALA A 115 5.68 0.14 -6.39
C ALA A 115 4.60 -0.95 -6.58
N ALA A 116 5.00 -2.22 -6.60
CA ALA A 116 4.07 -3.35 -6.68
C ALA A 116 3.12 -3.44 -5.48
N LEU A 117 3.61 -3.12 -4.28
CA LEU A 117 2.76 -3.04 -3.08
C LEU A 117 1.71 -1.94 -3.19
N LEU A 118 2.05 -0.76 -3.70
CA LEU A 118 1.08 0.34 -3.89
C LEU A 118 0.00 -0.03 -4.92
N VAL A 119 0.39 -0.64 -6.05
CA VAL A 119 -0.56 -1.14 -7.07
C VAL A 119 -1.50 -2.19 -6.48
N ARG A 120 -0.96 -3.13 -5.70
CA ARG A 120 -1.78 -4.15 -5.02
C ARG A 120 -2.72 -3.53 -4.00
N ALA A 121 -2.22 -2.60 -3.17
CA ALA A 121 -2.97 -1.90 -2.14
C ALA A 121 -4.07 -0.96 -2.71
N ALA A 122 -3.90 -0.50 -3.95
CA ALA A 122 -4.94 0.22 -4.69
C ALA A 122 -6.03 -0.70 -5.25
N GLY A 123 -5.86 -2.02 -5.16
CA GLY A 123 -6.71 -3.00 -5.81
C GLY A 123 -6.68 -2.84 -7.32
N LEU A 124 -5.47 -2.76 -7.90
CA LEU A 124 -5.27 -2.70 -9.35
C LEU A 124 -4.49 -3.90 -9.84
N LYS A 125 -4.70 -4.24 -11.11
CA LYS A 125 -3.81 -5.15 -11.85
C LYS A 125 -2.62 -4.34 -12.36
N GLY A 126 -1.46 -4.99 -12.46
CA GLY A 126 -0.37 -4.43 -13.26
C GLY A 126 -0.85 -4.24 -14.70
N GLY A 127 -0.53 -3.09 -15.29
CA GLY A 127 -0.82 -2.81 -16.68
C GLY A 127 -0.04 -3.72 -17.61
N SER A 128 -0.36 -3.67 -18.91
CA SER A 128 0.46 -4.34 -19.92
C SER A 128 1.91 -3.88 -19.78
N PRO A 129 2.87 -4.81 -19.59
CA PRO A 129 4.27 -4.44 -19.43
C PRO A 129 4.74 -3.65 -20.66
N SER A 130 5.09 -2.39 -20.46
CA SER A 130 5.75 -1.54 -21.45
C SER A 130 6.97 -0.91 -20.81
N SER A 131 7.94 -0.49 -21.62
CA SER A 131 9.19 0.10 -21.11
C SER A 131 8.94 1.54 -20.67
N ALA A 132 8.33 1.74 -19.50
CA ALA A 132 8.24 3.07 -18.86
C ALA A 132 9.63 3.66 -18.59
N PHE A 133 10.61 2.79 -18.35
CA PHE A 133 11.98 3.13 -18.00
C PHE A 133 12.96 2.23 -18.76
N LYS A 134 14.19 2.73 -18.96
CA LYS A 134 15.22 2.03 -19.74
C LYS A 134 15.69 0.72 -19.11
N ASP A 135 15.59 0.62 -17.78
CA ASP A 135 16.05 -0.50 -16.95
C ASP A 135 14.90 -1.37 -16.43
N VAL A 136 13.71 -1.27 -17.05
CA VAL A 136 12.55 -2.12 -16.75
C VAL A 136 12.15 -2.84 -18.03
N GLN A 137 12.38 -4.15 -18.06
CA GLN A 137 12.08 -5.00 -19.20
C GLN A 137 10.66 -5.54 -19.10
N ALA A 138 9.98 -5.73 -20.24
CA ALA A 138 8.61 -6.22 -20.27
C ALA A 138 8.41 -7.60 -19.59
N GLY A 139 9.46 -8.42 -19.53
CA GLY A 139 9.44 -9.73 -18.87
C GLY A 139 9.66 -9.67 -17.34
N ASP A 140 10.02 -8.51 -16.78
CA ASP A 140 10.22 -8.39 -15.34
C ASP A 140 8.87 -8.51 -14.63
N TRP A 141 8.84 -9.30 -13.55
CA TRP A 141 7.61 -9.54 -12.77
C TRP A 141 6.96 -8.24 -12.26
N PHE A 142 7.77 -7.19 -12.06
CA PHE A 142 7.33 -5.88 -11.58
C PHE A 142 6.99 -4.91 -12.70
N ALA A 143 7.27 -5.21 -13.97
CA ALA A 143 7.16 -4.25 -15.07
C ALA A 143 5.75 -3.65 -15.19
N GLY A 144 4.72 -4.49 -15.16
CA GLY A 144 3.33 -4.03 -15.20
C GLY A 144 2.95 -3.16 -13.99
N ALA A 145 3.49 -3.46 -12.81
CA ALA A 145 3.23 -2.67 -11.61
C ALA A 145 3.95 -1.31 -11.65
N VAL A 146 5.22 -1.28 -12.07
CA VAL A 146 5.98 -0.04 -12.23
C VAL A 146 5.33 0.85 -13.29
N GLN A 147 4.89 0.28 -14.41
CA GLN A 147 4.14 0.97 -15.44
C GLN A 147 2.87 1.62 -14.87
N THR A 148 2.03 0.85 -14.16
CA THR A 148 0.81 1.38 -13.54
C THR A 148 1.12 2.47 -12.51
N ALA A 149 2.12 2.27 -11.66
CA ALA A 149 2.50 3.27 -10.67
C ALA A 149 2.98 4.58 -11.33
N LYS A 150 3.68 4.49 -12.48
CA LYS A 150 4.12 5.66 -13.24
C LYS A 150 2.95 6.38 -13.89
N GLU A 151 2.03 5.65 -14.55
CA GLU A 151 0.82 6.22 -15.16
C GLU A 151 -0.05 6.95 -14.14
N ARG A 152 -0.07 6.46 -12.90
CA ARG A 152 -0.80 7.06 -11.78
C ARG A 152 -0.05 8.19 -11.07
N GLY A 153 1.18 8.49 -11.47
CA GLY A 153 2.03 9.51 -10.87
C GLY A 153 2.54 9.16 -9.47
N TRP A 154 2.50 7.89 -9.05
CA TRP A 154 2.99 7.48 -7.73
C TRP A 154 4.50 7.34 -7.69
N VAL A 155 5.10 6.99 -8.82
CA VAL A 155 6.55 6.88 -8.98
C VAL A 155 7.06 7.72 -10.13
N ASP A 156 8.28 8.22 -9.96
CA ASP A 156 9.08 8.77 -11.03
C ASP A 156 10.41 8.01 -11.15
N GLY A 157 10.95 8.06 -12.36
CA GLY A 157 12.32 7.66 -12.62
C GLY A 157 13.29 8.81 -12.38
N MET A 158 14.55 8.53 -12.66
CA MET A 158 15.65 9.48 -12.58
C MET A 158 15.76 10.28 -13.89
N GLU A 159 16.56 11.34 -13.87
CA GLU A 159 16.78 12.22 -15.03
C GLU A 159 17.38 11.48 -16.24
N ASP A 160 18.10 10.39 -16.00
CA ASP A 160 18.69 9.55 -17.05
C ASP A 160 17.68 8.60 -17.74
N GLY A 161 16.43 8.59 -17.28
CA GLY A 161 15.34 7.74 -17.77
C GLY A 161 15.31 6.33 -17.18
N THR A 162 16.03 6.07 -16.09
CA THR A 162 16.00 4.81 -15.34
C THR A 162 15.06 4.89 -14.12
N PHE A 163 14.68 3.74 -13.58
CA PHE A 163 13.88 3.62 -12.36
C PHE A 163 14.66 3.09 -11.16
N HIS A 164 15.74 2.35 -11.40
CA HIS A 164 16.49 1.57 -10.43
C HIS A 164 15.61 0.57 -9.65
N PRO A 165 14.97 -0.40 -10.33
CA PRO A 165 13.98 -1.29 -9.72
C PRO A 165 14.53 -2.13 -8.57
N HIS A 166 15.83 -2.47 -8.61
CA HIS A 166 16.51 -3.30 -7.61
C HIS A 166 17.18 -2.51 -6.50
N ALA A 167 17.23 -1.17 -6.59
CA ALA A 167 17.75 -0.36 -5.50
C ALA A 167 16.78 -0.41 -4.32
N GLU A 168 17.33 -0.50 -3.11
CA GLU A 168 16.55 -0.43 -1.88
C GLU A 168 15.88 0.95 -1.75
N VAL A 169 14.61 0.97 -1.35
CA VAL A 169 13.87 2.22 -1.17
C VAL A 169 14.26 2.87 0.16
N THR A 170 14.64 4.14 0.11
CA THR A 170 14.91 4.93 1.33
C THR A 170 13.60 5.38 1.98
N ARG A 171 13.66 5.75 3.25
CA ARG A 171 12.50 6.26 4.00
C ARG A 171 11.88 7.49 3.37
N GLU A 172 12.70 8.44 2.91
CA GLU A 172 12.19 9.65 2.24
C GLU A 172 11.59 9.35 0.84
N GLN A 173 12.12 8.37 0.11
CA GLN A 173 11.53 7.93 -1.16
C GLN A 173 10.18 7.26 -0.93
N MET A 174 10.10 6.38 0.09
CA MET A 174 8.85 5.76 0.51
C MET A 174 7.81 6.82 0.88
N ALA A 175 8.20 7.85 1.63
CA ALA A 175 7.31 8.94 2.02
C ALA A 175 6.68 9.63 0.80
N VAL A 176 7.49 10.00 -0.19
CA VAL A 176 6.99 10.64 -1.41
C VAL A 176 6.05 9.73 -2.20
N MET A 177 6.38 8.45 -2.33
CA MET A 177 5.52 7.48 -3.03
C MET A 177 4.18 7.26 -2.32
N VAL A 178 4.17 7.18 -0.97
CA VAL A 178 2.93 7.06 -0.19
C VAL A 178 2.09 8.32 -0.30
N GLU A 179 2.71 9.50 -0.24
CA GLU A 179 2.00 10.77 -0.38
C GLU A 179 1.29 10.88 -1.74
N ARG A 180 1.99 10.59 -2.83
CA ARG A 180 1.38 10.62 -4.18
C ARG A 180 0.25 9.62 -4.29
N PHE A 181 0.38 8.46 -3.66
CA PHE A 181 -0.70 7.49 -3.59
C PHE A 181 -1.90 7.99 -2.76
N MET A 182 -1.65 8.67 -1.63
CA MET A 182 -2.69 9.32 -0.80
C MET A 182 -3.50 10.33 -1.59
N GLU A 183 -2.83 11.20 -2.34
CA GLU A 183 -3.48 12.19 -3.19
C GLU A 183 -4.38 11.53 -4.24
N HIS A 184 -3.90 10.46 -4.86
CA HIS A 184 -4.67 9.71 -5.85
C HIS A 184 -5.96 9.09 -5.30
N VAL A 185 -5.91 8.50 -4.10
CA VAL A 185 -7.11 7.90 -3.47
C VAL A 185 -8.02 8.92 -2.79
N GLY A 186 -7.74 10.22 -2.96
CA GLY A 186 -8.54 11.31 -2.39
C GLY A 186 -8.38 11.47 -0.87
N ALA A 187 -7.36 10.87 -0.26
CA ALA A 187 -7.07 10.95 1.17
C ALA A 187 -6.32 12.26 1.50
N LYS A 188 -6.98 13.40 1.24
CA LYS A 188 -6.37 14.74 1.43
C LYS A 188 -5.84 14.93 2.85
N HIS A 189 -4.64 15.51 2.96
CA HIS A 189 -4.06 15.91 4.23
C HIS A 189 -4.85 17.05 4.85
N GLN A 190 -5.50 16.78 5.99
CA GLN A 190 -6.10 17.82 6.84
C GLN A 190 -5.14 18.31 7.93
N ALA A 191 -4.05 17.57 8.17
CA ALA A 191 -3.05 17.93 9.16
C ALA A 191 -2.17 19.07 8.63
N LYS A 192 -1.86 20.05 9.50
CA LYS A 192 -0.78 21.02 9.24
C LYS A 192 0.54 20.26 9.15
N GLN A 193 1.43 20.68 8.24
CA GLN A 193 2.78 20.14 8.12
C GLN A 193 3.48 20.15 9.49
N ALA A 194 4.14 19.05 9.85
CA ALA A 194 4.91 18.97 11.08
C ALA A 194 6.19 19.80 10.95
N ASP A 195 6.57 20.52 12.01
CA ASP A 195 7.95 21.02 12.12
C ASP A 195 8.87 19.84 12.45
N LEU A 196 9.61 19.37 11.44
CA LEU A 196 10.58 18.29 11.63
C LEU A 196 11.82 18.78 12.41
N GLY A 197 12.25 20.02 12.20
CA GLY A 197 13.46 20.58 12.81
C GLY A 197 13.36 20.75 14.32
N GLY A 198 12.16 21.05 14.83
CA GLY A 198 11.89 21.08 16.27
C GLY A 198 11.80 19.71 16.94
N ARG A 199 11.77 18.60 16.17
CA ARG A 199 11.50 17.25 16.68
C ARG A 199 12.62 16.24 16.43
N PHE A 200 13.33 16.36 15.33
CA PHE A 200 14.32 15.37 14.90
C PHE A 200 15.66 16.03 14.58
N ALA A 201 16.72 15.51 15.17
CA ALA A 201 18.08 16.06 15.04
C ALA A 201 18.63 15.95 13.60
N ASP A 202 18.16 14.95 12.85
CA ASP A 202 18.53 14.68 11.46
C ASP A 202 17.52 15.22 10.44
N ALA A 203 16.60 16.11 10.85
CA ALA A 203 15.63 16.73 9.95
C ALA A 203 16.28 17.45 8.76
N LYS A 204 17.49 17.99 8.95
CA LYS A 204 18.29 18.63 7.89
C LYS A 204 18.78 17.68 6.80
N ASP A 205 18.77 16.37 7.07
CA ASP A 205 19.21 15.34 6.11
C ASP A 205 18.06 14.93 5.17
N VAL A 206 16.84 15.40 5.41
CA VAL A 206 15.70 15.23 4.50
C VAL A 206 15.97 16.04 3.24
N SER A 207 15.90 15.40 2.08
CA SER A 207 16.06 16.12 0.83
C SER A 207 14.90 17.08 0.59
N ALA A 208 15.19 18.24 -0.02
CA ALA A 208 14.19 19.27 -0.31
C ALA A 208 12.95 18.73 -1.07
N TRP A 209 13.16 17.77 -1.99
CA TRP A 209 12.08 17.14 -2.76
C TRP A 209 11.18 16.20 -1.92
N ALA A 210 11.67 15.73 -0.77
CA ALA A 210 10.93 14.86 0.16
C ALA A 210 10.37 15.60 1.38
N GLN A 211 10.80 16.84 1.61
CA GLN A 211 10.48 17.62 2.81
C GLN A 211 8.99 17.63 3.11
N SER A 212 8.18 18.05 2.13
CA SER A 212 6.74 18.17 2.29
C SER A 212 6.05 16.82 2.57
N ALA A 213 6.51 15.74 1.91
CA ALA A 213 5.98 14.40 2.13
C ALA A 213 6.26 13.89 3.54
N MET A 214 7.52 14.06 3.99
CA MET A 214 7.95 13.67 5.32
C MET A 214 7.17 14.45 6.39
N GLU A 215 7.05 15.77 6.25
CA GLU A 215 6.28 16.63 7.18
C GLU A 215 4.82 16.19 7.31
N ARG A 216 4.16 15.91 6.18
CA ARG A 216 2.75 15.53 6.17
C ARG A 216 2.52 14.12 6.71
N LEU A 217 3.36 13.15 6.36
CA LEU A 217 3.26 11.79 6.89
C LEU A 217 3.55 11.73 8.39
N VAL A 218 4.51 12.51 8.87
CA VAL A 218 4.82 12.65 10.30
C VAL A 218 3.68 13.34 11.05
N ALA A 219 3.10 14.42 10.48
CA ALA A 219 1.95 15.09 11.09
C ALA A 219 0.72 14.17 11.20
N SER A 220 0.50 13.35 10.17
CA SER A 220 -0.59 12.35 10.14
C SER A 220 -0.29 11.08 10.93
N LYS A 221 0.88 10.96 11.58
CA LYS A 221 1.37 9.75 12.29
C LYS A 221 1.42 8.49 11.41
N LEU A 222 1.48 8.68 10.09
CA LEU A 222 1.65 7.60 9.13
C LEU A 222 3.09 7.13 9.07
N MET A 223 4.03 8.06 9.29
CA MET A 223 5.44 7.77 9.50
C MET A 223 5.88 8.29 10.87
N GLU A 224 6.66 7.50 11.57
CA GLU A 224 7.30 7.86 12.84
C GLU A 224 8.83 7.79 12.70
N GLY A 225 9.54 8.46 13.60
CA GLY A 225 11.00 8.33 13.70
C GLY A 225 11.42 6.90 14.00
N VAL A 226 12.63 6.54 13.57
CA VAL A 226 13.26 5.26 13.96
C VAL A 226 13.74 5.29 15.41
N ALA A 227 13.91 6.50 15.96
CA ALA A 227 14.11 6.77 17.38
C ALA A 227 13.34 8.05 17.75
N LEU A 228 13.37 8.42 19.03
CA LEU A 228 12.63 9.57 19.57
C LEU A 228 12.95 10.88 18.83
N ASP A 229 14.22 11.08 18.46
CA ASP A 229 14.77 12.28 17.85
C ASP A 229 15.43 12.02 16.48
N LYS A 230 15.17 10.86 15.86
CA LYS A 230 15.79 10.46 14.58
C LYS A 230 14.76 9.98 13.55
N LEU A 231 14.72 10.61 12.37
CA LEU A 231 13.90 10.19 11.22
C LEU A 231 14.58 9.17 10.33
N ALA A 232 15.89 9.27 10.18
CA ALA A 232 16.74 8.52 9.27
C ALA A 232 16.27 8.56 7.79
N PRO A 233 16.13 9.73 7.16
CA PRO A 233 15.51 9.86 5.83
C PRO A 233 16.25 9.07 4.73
N LYS A 234 17.58 8.93 4.85
CA LYS A 234 18.43 8.22 3.88
C LYS A 234 18.54 6.72 4.14
N GLU A 235 18.11 6.22 5.30
CA GLU A 235 18.17 4.79 5.60
C GLU A 235 17.11 4.02 4.81
N THR A 236 17.43 2.76 4.47
CA THR A 236 16.54 1.89 3.70
C THR A 236 15.53 1.18 4.58
N THR A 237 14.33 0.96 4.06
CA THR A 237 13.20 0.42 4.84
C THR A 237 13.17 -1.09 4.85
N THR A 238 12.72 -1.66 5.97
CA THR A 238 12.45 -3.10 6.07
C THR A 238 11.03 -3.44 5.60
N ARG A 239 10.77 -4.73 5.34
CA ARG A 239 9.45 -5.27 5.01
C ARG A 239 8.44 -5.03 6.13
N ALA A 240 8.87 -5.14 7.39
CA ALA A 240 8.07 -4.83 8.57
C ALA A 240 7.66 -3.34 8.63
N GLN A 241 8.61 -2.42 8.43
CA GLN A 241 8.32 -0.99 8.40
C GLN A 241 7.37 -0.63 7.25
N THR A 242 7.60 -1.23 6.08
CA THR A 242 6.73 -1.08 4.91
C THR A 242 5.30 -1.53 5.21
N ALA A 243 5.12 -2.71 5.81
CA ALA A 243 3.82 -3.23 6.16
C ALA A 243 3.08 -2.31 7.15
N MET A 244 3.77 -1.85 8.19
CA MET A 244 3.17 -0.94 9.18
C MET A 244 2.75 0.41 8.58
N ILE A 245 3.62 1.04 7.78
CA ILE A 245 3.31 2.34 7.15
C ILE A 245 2.14 2.18 6.17
N LEU A 246 2.15 1.13 5.36
CA LEU A 246 1.10 0.86 4.39
C LEU A 246 -0.24 0.59 5.08
N GLU A 247 -0.26 -0.19 6.16
CA GLU A 247 -1.46 -0.45 6.95
C GLU A 247 -2.03 0.85 7.55
N ARG A 248 -1.18 1.65 8.21
CA ARG A 248 -1.59 2.93 8.81
C ARG A 248 -2.21 3.84 7.74
N PHE A 249 -1.59 3.93 6.58
CA PHE A 249 -2.11 4.70 5.46
C PHE A 249 -3.47 4.16 4.99
N LEU A 250 -3.58 2.85 4.73
CA LEU A 250 -4.82 2.25 4.22
C LEU A 250 -5.98 2.44 5.21
N ARG A 251 -5.72 2.37 6.52
CA ARG A 251 -6.71 2.70 7.55
C ARG A 251 -7.08 4.18 7.55
N HIS A 252 -6.08 5.06 7.46
CA HIS A 252 -6.29 6.51 7.41
C HIS A 252 -7.15 6.92 6.20
N ALA A 253 -6.88 6.32 5.02
CA ALA A 253 -7.65 6.53 3.79
C ALA A 253 -9.00 5.77 3.76
N LYS A 254 -9.35 5.05 4.84
CA LYS A 254 -10.55 4.20 4.94
C LYS A 254 -10.63 3.21 3.77
N LEU A 255 -9.49 2.65 3.36
CA LEU A 255 -9.37 1.60 2.34
C LEU A 255 -9.41 0.20 2.97
N ILE A 256 -9.13 0.10 4.27
CA ILE A 256 -9.31 -1.08 5.12
C ILE A 256 -9.79 -0.62 6.52
N ASN A 257 -10.34 -1.54 7.32
CA ASN A 257 -10.61 -1.33 8.75
C ASN A 257 -10.30 -2.59 9.58
N GLU A 258 -10.40 -2.42 10.90
CA GLU A 258 -10.32 -3.46 11.94
C GLU A 258 -11.68 -3.65 12.62
#